data_AF-A0A370V573-F1
#
_entry.id   AF-A0A370V573-F1
#
_cell.length_a   1.000
_cell.length_b   1.000
_cell.length_c   1.000
_cell.angle_alpha   90.00
_cell.angle_beta   90.00
_cell.angle_gamma   90.00
#
_symmetry.space_group_name_H-M   'P 1'
#
loop_
_entity.id
_entity.type
_entity.pdbx_description
1 polymer ?
#
loop_
_entity_poly.entity_id
_entity_poly.type
_entity_poly.pdbx_seq_one_letter_code
_entity_poly.pdbx_strand_id
1 'polypeptide(L)' 'MERTRLSREIIETCLEMTRLGLNQGTAGNVSTRFENGMLITPSG' A
#
# COMPACT_ATOMS: atom_id res chain seq x y z
N MET A 1 -3.08 16.71 -0.95
CA MET A 1 -2.72 15.56 -1.80
C MET A 1 -3.99 14.91 -2.27
N GLU A 2 -4.10 14.53 -3.54
CA GLU A 2 -5.30 13.81 -4.03
C GLU A 2 -5.27 12.35 -3.58
N ARG A 3 -6.38 11.86 -2.99
CA ARG A 3 -6.52 10.48 -2.49
C ARG A 3 -6.13 9.43 -3.55
N THR A 4 -6.60 9.62 -4.79
CA THR A 4 -6.34 8.71 -5.92
C THR A 4 -4.84 8.51 -6.17
N ARG A 5 -4.06 9.59 -6.07
CA ARG A 5 -2.61 9.56 -6.27
C ARG A 5 -1.93 8.73 -5.18
N LEU A 6 -2.29 8.95 -3.91
CA LEU A 6 -1.75 8.18 -2.79
C LEU A 6 -2.16 6.71 -2.84
N SER A 7 -3.40 6.39 -3.24
CA SER A 7 -3.83 5.01 -3.43
C SER A 7 -3.02 4.30 -4.52
N ARG A 8 -2.68 5.00 -5.62
CA ARG A 8 -1.80 4.43 -6.66
C ARG A 8 -0.40 4.14 -6.13
N GLU A 9 0.20 5.07 -5.38
CA GLU A 9 1.51 4.86 -4.76
C GLU A 9 1.52 3.67 -3.78
N ILE A 10 0.45 3.48 -3.00
CA ILE A 10 0.27 2.30 -2.13
C ILE A 10 0.29 1.01 -2.98
N ILE A 11 -0.48 0.96 -4.07
CA ILE A 11 -0.57 -0.21 -4.96
C ILE A 11 0.79 -0.52 -5.61
N GLU A 12 1.46 0.51 -6.15
CA GLU A 12 2.78 0.36 -6.76
C GLU A 12 3.80 -0.17 -5.75
N THR A 13 3.76 0.32 -4.51
CA THR A 13 4.61 -0.17 -3.42
C THR A 13 4.34 -1.65 -3.12
N CYS A 14 3.07 -2.07 -3.04
CA CYS A 14 2.73 -3.49 -2.83
C CYS A 14 3.27 -4.38 -3.95
N LEU A 15 3.13 -3.96 -5.21
CA LEU A 15 3.65 -4.70 -6.36
C LEU A 15 5.18 -4.79 -6.35
N GLU A 16 5.85 -3.71 -5.97
CA GLU A 16 7.30 -3.65 -5.86
C GLU A 16 7.82 -4.55 -4.72
N MET A 17 7.16 -4.53 -3.56
CA MET A 17 7.49 -5.44 -2.45
C MET A 17 7.39 -6.91 -2.86
N THR A 18 6.39 -7.26 -3.66
CA THR A 18 6.27 -8.60 -4.25
C THR A 18 7.41 -8.89 -5.24
N ARG A 19 7.74 -7.93 -6.12
CA ARG A 19 8.85 -8.07 -7.09
C ARG A 19 10.20 -8.26 -6.41
N LEU A 20 10.42 -7.60 -5.27
CA LEU A 20 11.63 -7.72 -4.46
C LEU A 20 11.65 -8.99 -3.59
N GLY A 21 10.57 -9.78 -3.60
CA GLY A 21 10.45 -11.00 -2.77
C GLY A 21 10.27 -10.72 -1.28
N LEU A 22 9.91 -9.49 -0.89
CA LEU A 22 9.65 -9.11 0.49
C LEU A 22 8.30 -9.64 0.98
N ASN A 23 7.30 -9.67 0.09
CA ASN A 23 6.00 -10.28 0.38
C ASN A 23 6.00 -11.74 -0.07
N GLN A 24 5.81 -12.67 0.87
CA GLN A 24 5.55 -14.08 0.58
C GLN A 24 4.07 -14.42 0.88
N GLY A 25 3.32 -14.84 -0.13
CA GLY A 25 1.88 -15.05 -0.02
C GLY A 25 1.09 -13.74 0.04
N THR A 26 -0.04 -13.72 0.75
CA THR A 26 -0.88 -12.52 0.97
C THR A 26 -0.44 -11.70 2.18
N ALA A 27 0.70 -12.02 2.78
CA ALA A 27 1.26 -11.27 3.89
C ALA A 27 1.88 -9.95 3.37
N GLY A 28 1.57 -8.85 4.06
CA GLY A 28 2.10 -7.51 3.75
C GLY A 28 1.00 -6.45 3.79
N ASN A 29 1.30 -5.31 4.41
CA ASN A 29 0.42 -4.15 4.40
C ASN A 29 1.23 -2.90 4.06
N VAL A 30 0.58 -1.97 3.37
CA VAL A 30 1.16 -0.66 3.04
C VAL A 30 0.17 0.39 3.46
N SER A 31 0.67 1.42 4.15
CA SER A 31 -0.14 2.55 4.57
C SER A 31 0.61 3.87 4.42
N THR A 32 -0.15 4.94 4.31
CA THR A 32 0.37 6.32 4.36
C THR A 32 -0.56 7.19 5.19
N ARG A 33 0.00 8.22 5.84
CA ARG A 33 -0.80 9.20 6.58
C ARG A 33 -1.68 9.97 5.61
N PHE A 34 -2.95 10.10 5.95
CA PHE A 34 -3.91 10.84 5.14
C PHE A 34 -4.88 11.56 6.06
N GLU A 35 -4.92 12.89 5.97
CA GLU A 35 -5.72 13.74 6.84
C GLU A 35 -5.51 13.39 8.33
N ASN A 36 -6.59 13.11 9.06
CA ASN A 36 -6.59 12.77 10.48
C ASN A 36 -6.42 11.27 10.73
N GLY A 37 -6.06 10.49 9.69
CA GLY A 37 -5.96 9.04 9.74
C GLY A 37 -4.91 8.50 8.77
N MET A 38 -5.23 7.38 8.12
CA MET A 38 -4.35 6.72 7.15
C MET A 38 -5.14 6.08 6.01
N LEU A 39 -4.53 6.02 4.83
CA LEU A 39 -4.93 5.07 3.79
C LEU A 39 -4.10 3.81 4.00
N ILE A 40 -4.75 2.66 4.05
CA ILE A 40 -4.11 1.36 4.24
C ILE A 40 -4.70 0.35 3.26
N THR A 41 -3.89 -0.62 2.84
CA THR A 41 -4.34 -1.78 2.05
C THR A 41 -5.49 -2.52 2.74
N PRO A 42 -6.51 -3.00 2.00
CA PRO A 42 -7.58 -3.82 2.59
C PRO A 42 -7.05 -5.17 3.07
N SER A 43 -7.78 -5.82 3.98
CA SER A 43 -7.54 -7.22 4.34
C SER A 43 -8.00 -8.15 3.22
N GLY A 44 -7.32 -9.28 3.06
CA GLY A 44 -7.66 -10.37 2.14
C GLY A 44 -7.31 -11.72 2.72
#